data_AF-A0A651HJR1-F1
#
_entry.id   AF-A0A651HJR1-F1
#
_cell.length_a   1.000
_cell.length_b   1.000
_cell.length_c   1.000
_cell.angle_alpha   90.00
_cell.angle_beta   90.00
_cell.angle_gamma   90.00
#
_symmetry.space_group_name_H-M   'P 1'
#
loop_
_entity.id
_entity.type
_entity.pdbx_description
1 polymer ?
#
loop_
_entity_poly.entity_id
_entity_poly.type
_entity_poly.pdbx_seq_one_letter_code
_entity_poly.pdbx_strand_id
1 'polypeptide(L)'
;MFESLRQAFREAVENFHTELNRDAIPEATDRLLRAMSTEVVDAHRRLDELRSEIGEVRSEARREEELARTCVRREEMARRIGDSETQEVARQFALRHLRRKAVLDEKALVLEREVQDRGEELEDMMTQLKEARVRQEGMSAAAGRTGARERIRAADDLFAQLNRMEEKIQDMESQAEAAEVMTELGLDEHPDPPPDARGPSGSMSDRTGTSGAERRGAPPPSEADLDARLAELKRRMALE
;
A
#
# COMPACT_ATOMS: atom_id res chain seq x y z
N MET A 1 3.24 12.91 8.67
CA MET A 1 2.41 11.86 8.01
C MET A 1 3.23 11.00 7.06
N PHE A 2 4.13 11.58 6.25
CA PHE A 2 4.98 10.78 5.36
C PHE A 2 5.96 9.87 6.14
N GLU A 3 6.51 10.30 7.28
CA GLU A 3 7.30 9.45 8.19
C GLU A 3 6.54 8.21 8.65
N SER A 4 5.27 8.33 9.06
CA SER A 4 4.47 7.16 9.46
C SER A 4 4.19 6.23 8.30
N LEU A 5 4.05 6.75 7.07
CA LEU A 5 3.93 5.93 5.86
C LEU A 5 5.26 5.23 5.52
N ARG A 6 6.40 5.90 5.67
CA ARG A 6 7.75 5.34 5.45
C ARG A 6 8.13 4.34 6.53
N GLN A 7 7.66 4.52 7.77
CA GLN A 7 7.87 3.59 8.87
C GLN A 7 6.99 2.34 8.70
N ALA A 8 5.70 2.51 8.41
CA ALA A 8 4.82 1.40 8.04
C ALA A 8 5.32 0.64 6.80
N PHE A 9 5.89 1.33 5.80
CA PHE A 9 6.54 0.69 4.65
C PHE A 9 7.80 -0.09 5.03
N ARG A 10 8.65 0.45 5.92
CA ARG A 10 9.88 -0.23 6.35
C ARG A 10 9.57 -1.47 7.20
N GLU A 11 8.63 -1.34 8.13
CA GLU A 11 8.12 -2.42 8.98
C GLU A 11 7.37 -3.49 8.16
N ALA A 12 6.61 -3.08 7.13
CA ALA A 12 6.04 -4.01 6.16
C ALA A 12 7.13 -4.73 5.36
N VAL A 13 8.12 -4.03 4.81
CA VAL A 13 9.23 -4.64 4.05
C VAL A 13 10.07 -5.57 4.91
N GLU A 14 10.31 -5.25 6.19
CA GLU A 14 11.06 -6.11 7.12
C GLU A 14 10.25 -7.38 7.47
N ASN A 15 8.97 -7.28 7.85
CA ASN A 15 8.10 -8.44 8.06
C ASN A 15 7.98 -9.31 6.78
N PHE A 16 7.91 -8.67 5.62
CA PHE A 16 7.79 -9.31 4.31
C PHE A 16 9.10 -10.00 3.87
N HIS A 17 10.25 -9.60 4.42
CA HIS A 17 11.53 -10.29 4.23
C HIS A 17 11.63 -11.57 5.06
N THR A 18 10.80 -11.71 6.10
CA THR A 18 10.61 -12.94 6.91
C THR A 18 9.47 -13.83 6.41
N GLU A 19 8.38 -13.27 5.87
CA GLU A 19 7.22 -14.04 5.40
C GLU A 19 7.22 -14.23 3.87
N LEU A 20 7.78 -15.37 3.44
CA LEU A 20 8.10 -15.67 2.04
C LEU A 20 6.87 -16.06 1.19
N ASN A 21 6.02 -15.09 0.84
CA ASN A 21 5.07 -15.20 -0.28
C ASN A 21 5.61 -14.46 -1.51
N ARG A 22 6.53 -15.14 -2.22
CA ARG A 22 7.35 -14.60 -3.33
C ARG A 22 6.54 -14.12 -4.55
N ASP A 23 5.26 -14.46 -4.62
CA ASP A 23 4.33 -14.06 -5.70
C ASP A 23 3.53 -12.78 -5.38
N ALA A 24 3.48 -12.34 -4.12
CA ALA A 24 2.68 -11.16 -3.70
C ALA A 24 3.44 -9.82 -3.79
N ILE A 25 4.76 -9.86 -4.03
CA ILE A 25 5.65 -8.68 -4.02
C ILE A 25 5.22 -7.61 -5.03
N PRO A 26 4.93 -7.95 -6.32
CA PRO A 26 4.61 -6.94 -7.32
C PRO A 26 3.35 -6.16 -6.95
N GLU A 27 2.27 -6.87 -6.59
CA GLU A 27 0.98 -6.25 -6.25
C GLU A 27 1.06 -5.31 -5.05
N ALA A 28 1.82 -5.65 -4.02
CA ALA A 28 1.99 -4.79 -2.84
C ALA A 28 2.69 -3.48 -3.23
N THR A 29 3.73 -3.54 -4.08
CA THR A 29 4.43 -2.34 -4.56
C THR A 29 3.56 -1.49 -5.48
N ASP A 30 2.76 -2.09 -6.36
CA ASP A 30 1.81 -1.38 -7.22
C ASP A 30 0.73 -0.65 -6.41
N ARG A 31 0.19 -1.29 -5.37
CA ARG A 31 -0.80 -0.67 -4.47
C ARG A 31 -0.21 0.55 -3.75
N LEU A 32 1.03 0.45 -3.27
CA LEU A 32 1.73 1.56 -2.64
C LEU A 32 1.99 2.72 -3.61
N LEU A 33 2.49 2.44 -4.82
CA LEU A 33 2.74 3.48 -5.82
C LEU A 33 1.46 4.17 -6.30
N ARG A 34 0.34 3.46 -6.35
CA ARG A 34 -0.99 4.05 -6.55
C ARG A 34 -1.36 4.98 -5.39
N ALA A 35 -1.23 4.53 -4.14
CA ALA A 35 -1.51 5.36 -2.96
C ALA A 35 -0.64 6.63 -2.91
N MET A 36 0.67 6.52 -3.17
CA MET A 36 1.57 7.68 -3.29
C MET A 36 1.16 8.62 -4.43
N SER A 37 0.71 8.08 -5.57
CA SER A 37 0.21 8.89 -6.69
C SER A 37 -1.10 9.60 -6.34
N THR A 38 -1.99 8.95 -5.57
CA THR A 38 -3.22 9.58 -5.05
C THR A 38 -2.90 10.73 -4.09
N GLU A 39 -2.00 10.54 -3.12
CA GLU A 39 -1.65 11.62 -2.18
C GLU A 39 -1.02 12.83 -2.90
N VAL A 40 -0.20 12.60 -3.94
CA VAL A 40 0.33 13.68 -4.80
C VAL A 40 -0.80 14.45 -5.50
N VAL A 41 -1.84 13.76 -6.00
CA VAL A 41 -3.01 14.39 -6.62
C VAL A 41 -3.85 15.17 -5.59
N ASP A 42 -4.08 14.60 -4.41
CA ASP A 42 -4.81 15.27 -3.32
C ASP A 42 -4.05 16.50 -2.79
N ALA A 43 -2.72 16.42 -2.67
CA ALA A 43 -1.88 17.56 -2.31
C ALA A 43 -1.93 18.67 -3.37
N HIS A 44 -1.92 18.31 -4.66
CA HIS A 44 -2.10 19.29 -5.75
C HIS A 44 -3.46 19.98 -5.69
N ARG A 45 -4.54 19.22 -5.45
CA ARG A 45 -5.89 19.77 -5.26
C ARG A 45 -5.96 20.73 -4.07
N ARG A 46 -5.38 20.36 -2.92
CA ARG A 46 -5.30 21.23 -1.73
C ARG A 46 -4.54 22.54 -2.03
N LEU A 47 -3.46 22.47 -2.82
CA LEU A 47 -2.72 23.67 -3.24
C LEU A 47 -3.55 24.60 -4.13
N ASP A 48 -4.31 24.06 -5.07
CA ASP A 48 -5.18 24.87 -5.93
C ASP A 48 -6.38 25.45 -5.18
N GLU A 49 -6.90 24.73 -4.17
CA GLU A 49 -7.92 25.24 -3.23
C GLU A 49 -7.40 26.46 -2.44
N LEU A 50 -6.19 26.39 -1.87
CA LEU A 50 -5.55 27.51 -1.17
C LEU A 50 -5.28 28.70 -2.11
N ARG A 51 -4.85 28.45 -3.35
CA ARG A 51 -4.67 29.50 -4.37
C ARG A 51 -5.97 30.19 -4.72
N SER A 52 -7.09 29.45 -4.78
CA SER A 52 -8.43 30.02 -4.96
C SER A 52 -8.81 30.89 -3.75
N GLU A 53 -8.60 30.39 -2.53
CA GLU A 53 -8.90 31.14 -1.29
C GLU A 53 -8.10 32.45 -1.20
N ILE A 54 -6.80 32.45 -1.57
CA ILE A 54 -6.00 33.69 -1.69
C ILE A 54 -6.65 34.68 -2.66
N GLY A 55 -7.15 34.19 -3.80
CA GLY A 55 -7.87 35.00 -4.78
C GLY A 55 -9.14 35.65 -4.21
N GLU A 56 -9.94 34.86 -3.49
CA GLU A 56 -11.16 35.28 -2.82
C GLU A 56 -10.89 36.32 -1.71
N VAL A 57 -9.99 36.01 -0.78
CA VAL A 57 -9.59 36.89 0.33
C VAL A 57 -9.03 38.23 -0.19
N ARG A 58 -8.18 38.21 -1.22
CA ARG A 58 -7.69 39.43 -1.89
C ARG A 58 -8.80 40.17 -2.65
N SER A 59 -9.89 39.51 -3.04
CA SER A 59 -11.06 40.18 -3.63
C SER A 59 -11.92 40.86 -2.55
N GLU A 60 -12.08 40.23 -1.38
CA GLU A 60 -12.79 40.78 -0.24
C GLU A 60 -12.06 41.99 0.36
N ALA A 61 -10.72 41.90 0.50
CA ALA A 61 -9.89 43.02 0.96
C ALA A 61 -10.06 44.27 0.07
N ARG A 62 -10.14 44.08 -1.26
CA ARG A 62 -10.40 45.18 -2.21
C ARG A 62 -11.81 45.76 -2.06
N ARG A 63 -12.84 44.93 -1.83
CA ARG A 63 -14.21 45.39 -1.56
C ARG A 63 -14.29 46.20 -0.26
N GLU A 64 -13.67 45.71 0.82
CA GLU A 64 -13.58 46.44 2.09
C GLU A 64 -12.84 47.79 1.91
N GLU A 65 -11.80 47.86 1.07
CA GLU A 65 -11.15 49.13 0.72
C GLU A 65 -12.06 50.10 -0.05
N GLU A 66 -12.81 49.62 -1.04
CA GLU A 66 -13.78 50.42 -1.81
C GLU A 66 -14.91 50.97 -0.92
N LEU A 67 -15.38 50.16 0.04
CA LEU A 67 -16.34 50.58 1.07
C LEU A 67 -15.72 51.64 1.99
N ALA A 68 -14.50 51.45 2.49
CA ALA A 68 -13.78 52.44 3.28
C ALA A 68 -13.65 53.78 2.55
N ARG A 69 -13.20 53.77 1.28
CA ARG A 69 -13.11 54.97 0.43
C ARG A 69 -14.47 55.65 0.25
N THR A 70 -15.56 54.88 0.17
CA THR A 70 -16.92 55.41 0.05
C THR A 70 -17.40 56.06 1.34
N CYS A 71 -17.08 55.48 2.49
CA CYS A 71 -17.30 56.09 3.81
C CYS A 71 -16.50 57.39 3.97
N VAL A 72 -15.22 57.45 3.59
CA VAL A 72 -14.41 58.69 3.64
C VAL A 72 -15.04 59.80 2.77
N ARG A 73 -15.48 59.49 1.54
CA ARG A 73 -16.19 60.48 0.71
C ARG A 73 -17.48 60.99 1.37
N ARG A 74 -18.21 60.13 2.10
CA ARG A 74 -19.41 60.55 2.86
C ARG A 74 -19.06 61.41 4.08
N GLU A 75 -18.00 61.08 4.82
CA GLU A 75 -17.46 61.92 5.90
C GLU A 75 -17.14 63.33 5.38
N GLU A 76 -16.44 63.43 4.25
CA GLU A 76 -16.10 64.72 3.67
C GLU A 76 -17.32 65.54 3.24
N MET A 77 -18.34 64.90 2.66
CA MET A 77 -19.57 65.59 2.27
C MET A 77 -20.35 66.08 3.49
N ALA A 78 -20.52 65.24 4.51
CA ALA A 78 -21.17 65.60 5.77
C ALA A 78 -20.46 66.78 6.46
N ARG A 79 -19.12 66.73 6.54
CA ARG A 79 -18.29 67.82 7.05
C ARG A 79 -18.48 69.14 6.29
N ARG A 80 -18.67 69.11 4.96
CA ARG A 80 -18.90 70.33 4.15
C ARG A 80 -20.25 70.98 4.41
N ILE A 81 -21.26 70.21 4.82
CA ILE A 81 -22.62 70.72 5.11
C ILE A 81 -22.87 70.94 6.62
N GLY A 82 -21.90 70.66 7.48
CA GLY A 82 -22.01 70.81 8.94
C GLY A 82 -22.76 69.67 9.65
N ASP A 83 -23.00 68.55 8.98
CA ASP A 83 -23.60 67.35 9.58
C ASP A 83 -22.54 66.55 10.34
N SER A 84 -22.41 66.83 11.64
CA SER A 84 -21.43 66.20 12.52
C SER A 84 -21.76 64.75 12.87
N GLU A 85 -23.05 64.37 12.87
CA GLU A 85 -23.48 63.00 13.18
C GLU A 85 -23.13 62.05 12.02
N THR A 86 -23.51 62.41 10.79
CA THR A 86 -23.13 61.63 9.60
C THR A 86 -21.62 61.63 9.40
N GLN A 87 -20.91 62.72 9.74
CA GLN A 87 -19.45 62.76 9.69
C GLN A 87 -18.83 61.67 10.59
N GLU A 88 -19.22 61.62 11.86
CA GLU A 88 -18.64 60.69 12.83
C GLU A 88 -19.04 59.24 12.54
N VAL A 89 -20.30 58.98 12.16
CA VAL A 89 -20.73 57.63 11.73
C VAL A 89 -19.95 57.17 10.50
N ALA A 90 -19.80 58.03 9.47
CA ALA A 90 -19.04 57.68 8.27
C ALA A 90 -17.58 57.35 8.58
N ARG A 91 -16.93 58.12 9.47
CA ARG A 91 -15.58 57.84 9.96
C ARG A 91 -15.48 56.48 10.66
N GLN A 92 -16.40 56.18 11.58
CA GLN A 92 -16.38 54.92 12.32
C GLN A 92 -16.54 53.70 11.40
N PHE A 93 -17.40 53.79 10.38
CA PHE A 93 -17.51 52.77 9.35
C PHE A 93 -16.24 52.66 8.49
N ALA A 94 -15.63 53.77 8.07
CA ALA A 94 -14.34 53.74 7.35
C ALA A 94 -13.25 53.01 8.16
N LEU A 95 -13.12 53.32 9.45
CA LEU A 95 -12.17 52.66 10.36
C LEU A 95 -12.51 51.17 10.60
N ARG A 96 -13.78 50.77 10.53
CA ARG A 96 -14.18 49.36 10.59
C ARG A 96 -13.78 48.61 9.33
N HIS A 97 -14.02 49.20 8.16
CA HIS A 97 -13.64 48.62 6.86
C HIS A 97 -12.12 48.50 6.71
N LEU A 98 -11.35 49.52 7.10
CA LEU A 98 -9.88 49.47 7.10
C LEU A 98 -9.32 48.38 8.03
N ARG A 99 -9.90 48.20 9.23
CA ARG A 99 -9.50 47.11 10.14
C ARG A 99 -9.79 45.72 9.55
N ARG A 100 -10.92 45.54 8.87
CA ARG A 100 -11.23 44.29 8.17
C ARG A 100 -10.27 44.03 7.02
N LYS A 101 -9.97 45.06 6.21
CA LYS A 101 -8.97 44.96 5.14
C LYS A 101 -7.61 44.49 5.69
N ALA A 102 -7.12 45.08 6.78
CA ALA A 102 -5.87 44.67 7.41
C ALA A 102 -5.86 43.18 7.81
N VAL A 103 -6.92 42.67 8.45
CA VAL A 103 -7.05 41.24 8.79
C VAL A 103 -7.10 40.35 7.55
N LEU A 104 -7.73 40.80 6.45
CA LEU A 104 -7.77 40.06 5.19
C LEU A 104 -6.41 40.08 4.47
N ASP A 105 -5.67 41.20 4.51
CA ASP A 105 -4.30 41.30 3.99
C ASP A 105 -3.36 40.35 4.79
N GLU A 106 -3.47 40.33 6.12
CA GLU A 106 -2.74 39.39 6.99
C GLU A 106 -3.09 37.93 6.69
N LYS A 107 -4.39 37.61 6.52
CA LYS A 107 -4.84 36.27 6.11
C LYS A 107 -4.24 35.86 4.76
N ALA A 108 -4.21 36.76 3.78
CA ALA A 108 -3.61 36.47 2.47
C ALA A 108 -2.12 36.13 2.60
N LEU A 109 -1.35 36.88 3.40
CA LEU A 109 0.07 36.59 3.66
C LEU A 109 0.29 35.22 4.32
N VAL A 110 -0.57 34.82 5.26
CA VAL A 110 -0.50 33.49 5.89
C VAL A 110 -0.78 32.38 4.87
N LEU A 111 -1.83 32.52 4.05
CA LEU A 111 -2.15 31.55 3.01
C LEU A 111 -1.08 31.47 1.91
N GLU A 112 -0.46 32.60 1.54
CA GLU A 112 0.64 32.64 0.57
C GLU A 112 1.86 31.86 1.06
N ARG A 113 2.18 31.96 2.35
CA ARG A 113 3.20 31.13 2.99
C ARG A 113 2.82 29.66 3.03
N GLU A 114 1.57 29.33 3.36
CA GLU A 114 1.09 27.95 3.39
C GLU A 114 1.09 27.29 1.99
N VAL A 115 0.87 28.07 0.92
CA VAL A 115 1.05 27.63 -0.48
C VAL A 115 2.53 27.41 -0.82
N GLN A 116 3.46 28.19 -0.28
CA GLN A 116 4.89 27.93 -0.42
C GLN A 116 5.27 26.63 0.29
N ASP A 117 5.00 26.53 1.60
CA ASP A 117 5.36 25.39 2.44
C ASP A 117 4.81 24.08 1.84
N ARG A 118 3.53 24.05 1.41
CA ARG A 118 2.94 22.86 0.74
C ARG A 118 3.42 22.65 -0.69
N GLY A 119 3.90 23.69 -1.37
CA GLY A 119 4.53 23.58 -2.68
C GLY A 119 5.83 22.78 -2.59
N GLU A 120 6.66 23.12 -1.60
CA GLU A 120 7.90 22.41 -1.27
C GLU A 120 7.59 20.94 -0.87
N GLU A 121 6.60 20.70 0.00
CA GLU A 121 6.13 19.34 0.34
C GLU A 121 5.69 18.53 -0.89
N LEU A 122 4.99 19.14 -1.85
CA LEU A 122 4.56 18.47 -3.08
C LEU A 122 5.75 18.07 -3.97
N GLU A 123 6.75 18.94 -4.12
CA GLU A 123 7.95 18.64 -4.90
C GLU A 123 8.75 17.49 -4.28
N ASP A 124 8.83 17.42 -2.95
CA ASP A 124 9.40 16.29 -2.21
C ASP A 124 8.61 15.00 -2.43
N MET A 125 7.27 15.03 -2.34
CA MET A 125 6.43 13.86 -2.62
C MET A 125 6.58 13.37 -4.06
N MET A 126 6.63 14.29 -5.03
CA MET A 126 6.87 13.95 -6.44
C MET A 126 8.27 13.34 -6.67
N THR A 127 9.28 13.81 -5.94
CA THR A 127 10.64 13.26 -5.99
C THR A 127 10.68 11.85 -5.39
N GLN A 128 10.09 11.65 -4.22
CA GLN A 128 9.98 10.33 -3.57
C GLN A 128 9.18 9.33 -4.43
N LEU A 129 8.12 9.77 -5.11
CA LEU A 129 7.36 8.94 -6.07
C LEU A 129 8.21 8.54 -7.29
N LYS A 130 9.00 9.45 -7.85
CA LYS A 130 9.94 9.14 -8.96
C LYS A 130 10.98 8.10 -8.52
N GLU A 131 11.60 8.30 -7.37
CA GLU A 131 12.56 7.33 -6.83
C GLU A 131 11.92 5.96 -6.59
N ALA A 132 10.71 5.93 -6.03
CA ALA A 132 9.99 4.68 -5.76
C ALA A 132 9.67 3.90 -7.06
N ARG A 133 9.31 4.59 -8.14
CA ARG A 133 9.14 3.98 -9.47
C ARG A 133 10.45 3.41 -10.03
N VAL A 134 11.54 4.16 -9.98
CA VAL A 134 12.87 3.67 -10.44
C VAL A 134 13.32 2.46 -9.62
N ARG A 135 13.09 2.44 -8.30
CA ARG A 135 13.34 1.27 -7.45
C ARG A 135 12.46 0.07 -7.86
N GLN A 136 11.18 0.29 -8.15
CA GLN A 136 10.27 -0.76 -8.62
C GLN A 136 10.72 -1.36 -9.96
N GLU A 137 11.07 -0.52 -10.94
CA GLU A 137 11.58 -0.95 -12.25
C GLU A 137 12.87 -1.79 -12.09
N GLY A 138 13.78 -1.35 -11.23
CA GLY A 138 14.99 -2.10 -10.87
C GLY A 138 14.69 -3.47 -10.23
N MET A 139 13.75 -3.52 -9.28
CA MET A 139 13.32 -4.76 -8.64
C MET A 139 12.62 -5.70 -9.63
N SER A 140 11.75 -5.19 -10.51
CA SER A 140 11.07 -5.96 -11.55
C SER A 140 12.07 -6.56 -12.55
N ALA A 141 13.05 -5.78 -13.00
CA ALA A 141 14.11 -6.25 -13.88
C ALA A 141 15.00 -7.32 -13.20
N ALA A 142 15.29 -7.18 -11.90
CA ALA A 142 16.04 -8.18 -11.14
C ALA A 142 15.23 -9.48 -10.91
N ALA A 143 13.93 -9.36 -10.57
CA ALA A 143 13.03 -10.49 -10.42
C ALA A 143 12.88 -11.27 -11.73
N GLY A 144 12.65 -10.59 -12.86
CA GLY A 144 12.55 -11.21 -14.18
C GLY A 144 13.81 -11.99 -14.58
N ARG A 145 15.01 -11.44 -14.33
CA ARG A 145 16.29 -12.14 -14.55
C ARG A 145 16.46 -13.36 -13.64
N THR A 146 15.97 -13.30 -12.41
CA THR A 146 16.12 -14.38 -11.43
C THR A 146 15.14 -15.52 -11.72
N GLY A 147 13.87 -15.21 -12.00
CA GLY A 147 12.87 -16.18 -12.45
C GLY A 147 13.23 -16.84 -13.79
N ALA A 148 13.85 -16.11 -14.73
CA ALA A 148 14.39 -16.71 -15.95
C ALA A 148 15.49 -17.74 -15.65
N ARG A 149 16.41 -17.45 -14.72
CA ARG A 149 17.47 -18.39 -14.29
C ARG A 149 16.92 -19.61 -13.54
N GLU A 150 15.89 -19.43 -12.72
CA GLU A 150 15.22 -20.54 -12.03
C GLU A 150 14.49 -21.46 -13.02
N ARG A 151 13.81 -20.90 -14.04
CA ARG A 151 13.17 -21.68 -15.12
C ARG A 151 14.17 -22.43 -16.00
N ILE A 152 15.32 -21.83 -16.32
CA ILE A 152 16.37 -22.50 -17.09
C ILE A 152 16.91 -23.71 -16.31
N ARG A 153 17.23 -23.54 -15.01
CA ARG A 153 17.67 -24.68 -14.17
C ARG A 153 16.61 -25.78 -14.05
N ALA A 154 15.34 -25.41 -13.86
CA ALA A 154 14.25 -26.38 -13.81
C ALA A 154 14.06 -27.15 -15.14
N ALA A 155 14.38 -26.51 -16.28
CA ALA A 155 14.42 -27.19 -17.58
C ALA A 155 15.64 -28.12 -17.69
N ASP A 156 16.84 -27.68 -17.28
CA ASP A 156 18.05 -28.50 -17.26
C ASP A 156 17.86 -29.77 -16.39
N ASP A 157 17.25 -29.63 -15.20
CA ASP A 157 16.91 -30.73 -14.30
C ASP A 157 15.86 -31.69 -14.91
N LEU A 158 14.96 -31.19 -15.75
CA LEU A 158 13.97 -32.01 -16.48
C LEU A 158 14.64 -32.80 -17.62
N PHE A 159 15.55 -32.17 -18.38
CA PHE A 159 16.35 -32.89 -19.39
C PHE A 159 17.23 -33.98 -18.75
N ALA A 160 17.84 -33.70 -17.59
CA ALA A 160 18.59 -34.71 -16.84
C ALA A 160 17.71 -35.89 -16.35
N GLN A 161 16.42 -35.67 -16.11
CA GLN A 161 15.46 -36.74 -15.78
C GLN A 161 15.01 -37.52 -17.03
N LEU A 162 14.82 -36.85 -18.17
CA LEU A 162 14.50 -37.50 -19.44
C LEU A 162 15.62 -38.44 -19.88
N ASN A 163 16.88 -38.00 -19.84
CA ASN A 163 18.03 -38.83 -20.23
C ASN A 163 18.14 -40.10 -19.36
N ARG A 164 17.87 -40.02 -18.05
CA ARG A 164 17.85 -41.19 -17.15
C ARG A 164 16.68 -42.15 -17.43
N MET A 165 15.57 -41.64 -17.97
CA MET A 165 14.47 -42.49 -18.42
C MET A 165 14.79 -43.15 -19.77
N GLU A 166 15.49 -42.45 -20.66
CA GLU A 166 16.01 -43.01 -21.93
C GLU A 166 17.02 -44.14 -21.67
N GLU A 167 18.03 -43.92 -20.81
CA GLU A 167 18.96 -44.96 -20.35
C GLU A 167 18.21 -46.18 -19.80
N LYS A 168 17.19 -45.95 -18.95
CA LYS A 168 16.40 -47.03 -18.35
C LYS A 168 15.52 -47.77 -19.37
N ILE A 169 15.06 -47.10 -20.42
CA ILE A 169 14.30 -47.75 -21.50
C ILE A 169 15.24 -48.62 -22.34
N GLN A 170 16.44 -48.14 -22.68
CA GLN A 170 17.46 -48.93 -23.38
C GLN A 170 17.94 -50.15 -22.56
N ASP A 171 18.07 -50.01 -21.24
CA ASP A 171 18.32 -51.13 -20.33
C ASP A 171 17.16 -52.15 -20.32
N MET A 172 15.91 -51.71 -20.48
CA MET A 172 14.74 -52.60 -20.56
C MET A 172 14.58 -53.25 -21.93
N GLU A 173 14.90 -52.53 -23.02
CA GLU A 173 14.91 -53.06 -24.39
C GLU A 173 16.01 -54.11 -24.55
N SER A 174 17.23 -53.84 -24.07
CA SER A 174 18.31 -54.84 -24.07
C SER A 174 18.05 -56.04 -23.15
N GLN A 175 17.30 -55.87 -22.06
CA GLN A 175 16.78 -57.00 -21.26
C GLN A 175 15.71 -57.81 -22.00
N ALA A 176 14.85 -57.15 -22.79
CA ALA A 176 13.86 -57.83 -23.62
C ALA A 176 14.51 -58.59 -24.79
N GLU A 177 15.47 -57.99 -25.48
CA GLU A 177 16.28 -58.66 -26.51
C GLU A 177 17.05 -59.86 -25.92
N ALA A 178 17.64 -59.72 -24.73
CA ALA A 178 18.30 -60.83 -24.05
C ALA A 178 17.32 -61.95 -23.64
N ALA A 179 16.06 -61.60 -23.31
CA ALA A 179 15.01 -62.57 -23.05
C ALA A 179 14.54 -63.28 -24.33
N GLU A 180 14.35 -62.55 -25.44
CA GLU A 180 14.02 -63.15 -26.75
C GLU A 180 15.13 -64.08 -27.25
N VAL A 181 16.41 -63.72 -27.07
CA VAL A 181 17.55 -64.61 -27.39
C VAL A 181 17.57 -65.86 -26.50
N MET A 182 17.20 -65.75 -25.22
CA MET A 182 17.03 -66.92 -24.33
C MET A 182 15.86 -67.82 -24.79
N THR A 183 14.77 -67.24 -25.31
CA THR A 183 13.65 -67.96 -25.91
C THR A 183 14.05 -68.63 -27.23
N GLU A 184 14.82 -67.95 -28.10
CA GLU A 184 15.30 -68.50 -29.37
C GLU A 184 16.33 -69.64 -29.17
N LEU A 185 17.08 -69.63 -28.07
CA LEU A 185 17.92 -70.77 -27.66
C LEU A 185 17.15 -71.99 -27.12
N GLY A 186 15.81 -71.91 -26.98
CA GLY A 186 14.96 -73.06 -26.66
C GLY A 186 15.06 -73.55 -25.22
N LEU A 187 15.29 -72.66 -24.26
CA LEU A 187 15.34 -72.98 -22.82
C LEU A 187 14.03 -72.64 -22.08
N ASP A 188 12.90 -73.00 -22.67
CA ASP A 188 11.60 -73.01 -21.97
C ASP A 188 11.39 -74.35 -21.25
N GLU A 189 11.59 -74.39 -19.93
CA GLU A 189 11.07 -75.47 -19.08
C GLU A 189 10.00 -74.91 -18.13
N HIS A 190 8.73 -75.10 -18.52
CA HIS A 190 7.57 -74.75 -17.72
C HIS A 190 6.68 -75.99 -17.55
N PRO A 191 6.19 -76.25 -16.32
CA PRO A 191 4.85 -76.83 -16.19
C PRO A 191 3.99 -76.13 -15.12
N ASP A 192 3.01 -75.37 -15.61
CA ASP A 192 1.60 -75.16 -15.20
C ASP A 192 1.07 -75.05 -13.73
N PRO A 193 -0.11 -74.39 -13.54
CA PRO A 193 -0.71 -74.08 -12.24
C PRO A 193 -2.10 -74.78 -12.04
N PRO A 194 -3.16 -74.13 -11.49
CA PRO A 194 -3.70 -74.32 -10.13
C PRO A 194 -5.06 -75.09 -10.08
N PRO A 195 -5.70 -75.24 -8.91
CA PRO A 195 -6.78 -74.30 -8.48
C PRO A 195 -6.74 -74.04 -6.94
N ASP A 196 -7.70 -73.45 -6.21
CA ASP A 196 -9.09 -73.03 -6.48
C ASP A 196 -9.51 -71.75 -5.69
N ALA A 197 -10.70 -71.24 -5.99
CA ALA A 197 -11.35 -70.03 -5.51
C ALA A 197 -11.95 -70.04 -4.08
N ARG A 198 -12.07 -68.84 -3.48
CA ARG A 198 -13.32 -68.32 -2.85
C ARG A 198 -13.23 -66.84 -2.50
N GLY A 199 -14.10 -66.02 -3.10
CA GLY A 199 -14.58 -64.78 -2.47
C GLY A 199 -15.58 -65.08 -1.33
N PRO A 200 -16.08 -64.08 -0.58
CA PRO A 200 -16.81 -62.97 -1.20
C PRO A 200 -16.57 -61.56 -0.65
N SER A 201 -17.09 -60.63 -1.45
CA SER A 201 -17.61 -59.28 -1.19
C SER A 201 -17.85 -58.77 0.24
N GLY A 202 -17.48 -57.51 0.46
CA GLY A 202 -18.40 -56.41 0.83
C GLY A 202 -19.00 -56.36 2.24
N SER A 203 -18.63 -55.33 3.01
CA SER A 203 -19.41 -54.68 4.10
C SER A 203 -18.48 -53.62 4.74
N MET A 204 -18.66 -52.32 4.49
CA MET A 204 -19.49 -51.35 5.23
C MET A 204 -18.83 -50.75 6.49
N SER A 205 -18.77 -49.41 6.50
CA SER A 205 -19.01 -48.52 7.66
C SER A 205 -17.95 -48.35 8.76
N ASP A 206 -17.90 -47.11 9.29
CA ASP A 206 -17.70 -46.70 10.70
C ASP A 206 -16.65 -47.45 11.55
N ARG A 207 -15.71 -46.81 12.26
CA ARG A 207 -15.86 -45.55 13.00
C ARG A 207 -14.55 -45.12 13.69
N THR A 208 -14.44 -43.81 13.95
CA THR A 208 -13.81 -43.16 15.13
C THR A 208 -12.84 -44.00 15.99
N GLY A 209 -11.55 -43.66 16.03
CA GLY A 209 -11.04 -42.70 17.03
C GLY A 209 -10.14 -43.44 18.04
N THR A 210 -9.36 -42.80 18.92
CA THR A 210 -9.28 -41.38 19.29
C THR A 210 -7.92 -41.09 19.92
N SER A 211 -7.50 -39.81 19.91
CA SER A 211 -6.39 -39.22 20.70
C SER A 211 -4.95 -39.59 20.28
N GLY A 212 -3.98 -38.68 20.36
CA GLY A 212 -4.09 -37.25 20.64
C GLY A 212 -2.75 -36.61 21.04
N ALA A 213 -2.47 -35.40 20.52
CA ALA A 213 -1.42 -34.51 21.00
C ALA A 213 -1.68 -33.08 20.50
N GLU A 214 -2.61 -32.38 21.16
CA GLU A 214 -2.99 -31.00 20.83
C GLU A 214 -1.81 -30.04 21.06
N ARG A 215 -1.33 -29.35 20.01
CA ARG A 215 -0.60 -28.08 20.21
C ARG A 215 -1.61 -26.97 20.41
N ARG A 216 -2.00 -26.77 21.68
CA ARG A 216 -2.84 -25.65 22.12
C ARG A 216 -2.10 -24.33 21.89
N GLY A 217 -2.46 -23.62 20.81
CA GLY A 217 -2.20 -22.18 20.74
C GLY A 217 -2.96 -21.49 21.88
N ALA A 218 -2.33 -20.51 22.52
CA ALA A 218 -2.99 -19.75 23.58
C ALA A 218 -4.25 -19.06 23.04
N PRO A 219 -5.35 -19.00 23.82
CA PRO A 219 -6.55 -18.26 23.39
C PRO A 219 -6.20 -16.78 23.16
N PRO A 220 -6.86 -16.10 22.22
CA PRO A 220 -6.71 -14.66 22.07
C PRO A 220 -7.08 -13.96 23.39
N PRO A 221 -6.38 -12.88 23.77
CA PRO A 221 -6.69 -12.14 24.99
C PRO A 221 -8.14 -11.66 24.96
N SER A 222 -8.83 -11.76 26.08
CA SER A 222 -10.22 -11.31 26.19
C SER A 222 -10.29 -9.78 26.10
N GLU A 223 -11.46 -9.22 25.77
CA GLU A 223 -11.65 -7.76 25.75
C GLU A 223 -11.28 -7.11 27.11
N ALA A 224 -11.52 -7.82 28.22
CA ALA A 224 -11.11 -7.40 29.56
C ALA A 224 -9.57 -7.32 29.74
N ASP A 225 -8.80 -8.18 29.07
CA ASP A 225 -7.33 -8.14 29.09
C ASP A 225 -6.78 -6.97 28.26
N LEU A 226 -7.49 -6.60 27.19
CA LEU A 226 -7.16 -5.43 26.37
C LEU A 226 -7.46 -4.13 27.12
N ASP A 227 -8.62 -4.03 27.77
CA ASP A 227 -8.99 -2.88 28.61
C ASP A 227 -8.05 -2.70 29.82
N ALA A 228 -7.64 -3.80 30.47
CA ALA A 228 -6.66 -3.77 31.54
C ALA A 228 -5.31 -3.19 31.07
N ARG A 229 -4.81 -3.65 29.90
CA ARG A 229 -3.58 -3.12 29.28
C ARG A 229 -3.72 -1.65 28.88
N LEU A 230 -4.88 -1.25 28.36
CA LEU A 230 -5.14 0.13 27.96
C LEU A 230 -5.23 1.08 29.18
N ALA A 231 -5.77 0.60 30.30
CA ALA A 231 -5.81 1.32 31.56
C ALA A 231 -4.41 1.46 32.21
N GLU A 232 -3.53 0.47 32.04
CA GLU A 232 -2.14 0.53 32.53
C GLU A 232 -1.26 1.44 31.65
N LEU A 233 -1.45 1.42 30.33
CA LEU A 233 -0.80 2.35 29.41
C LEU A 233 -1.18 3.81 29.73
N LYS A 234 -2.47 4.07 29.98
CA LYS A 234 -2.97 5.40 30.40
C LYS A 234 -2.41 5.86 31.74
N ARG A 235 -2.13 4.95 32.69
CA ARG A 235 -1.45 5.30 33.95
C ARG A 235 0.02 5.66 33.75
N ARG A 236 0.73 4.99 32.83
CA ARG A 236 2.11 5.34 32.49
C ARG A 236 2.22 6.73 31.85
N MET A 237 1.37 7.05 30.88
CA MET A 237 1.39 8.37 30.21
C MET A 237 0.85 9.53 31.06
N ALA A 238 0.34 9.27 32.27
CA ALA A 238 -0.14 10.30 33.20
C ALA A 238 0.83 10.56 34.37
N LEU A 239 2.04 10.00 34.30
CA LEU A 239 3.12 10.14 35.29
C LEU A 239 4.43 10.69 34.67
N GLU A 240 4.37 11.13 33.41
CA GLU A 240 5.39 11.92 32.70
C GLU A 240 4.82 13.33 32.41
#